data_AF-A0A086Z119-F1
#
_entry.id   AF-A0A086Z119-F1
#
_cell.length_a   1.000
_cell.length_b   1.000
_cell.length_c   1.000
_cell.angle_alpha   90.00
_cell.angle_beta   90.00
_cell.angle_gamma   90.00
#
_symmetry.space_group_name_H-M   'P 1'
#
loop_
_entity.id
_entity.type
_entity.pdbx_description
1 polymer ?
#
loop_
_entity_poly.entity_id
_entity_poly.type
_entity_poly.pdbx_seq_one_letter_code
_entity_poly.pdbx_strand_id
1 'polypeptide(L)'
;MQNLTLMHGGTVKRGMYGHIETGGRVFVEPGTHFQSMHVTGDLICANICGGTLVIDGSFQLPTGELKTGSLSGQGRILGEGSIRTARLDFKGLIRTEGDIVVKQTLKFTGLMEGQRWVAARQIDILGVVQAQTMLASNVTIRNMHPKVVPLEHVKWMVRASRVPMIICREANIHRCGCHLLQAYEAELREGSLVREAVCLTTLTMDQSSAAVLIQGGPKRKHVAGH
;
A
#
# COMPACT_ATOMS: atom_id res chain seq x y z
N MET A 1 15.80 -26.50 -11.19
CA MET A 1 15.54 -25.45 -10.19
C MET A 1 15.53 -26.12 -8.82
N GLN A 2 16.30 -25.62 -7.87
CA GLN A 2 16.47 -26.23 -6.55
C GLN A 2 15.50 -25.64 -5.54
N ASN A 3 14.98 -26.46 -4.62
CA ASN A 3 14.21 -25.99 -3.46
C ASN A 3 15.13 -25.81 -2.25
N LEU A 4 14.84 -24.81 -1.41
CA LEU A 4 15.64 -24.47 -0.25
C LEU A 4 14.75 -24.18 0.96
N THR A 5 15.10 -24.74 2.11
CA THR A 5 14.41 -24.51 3.37
C THR A 5 15.42 -24.08 4.43
N LEU A 6 15.21 -22.92 5.05
CA LEU A 6 16.06 -22.35 6.11
C LEU A 6 15.18 -21.93 7.29
N MET A 7 14.96 -22.81 8.27
CA MET A 7 14.00 -22.56 9.36
C MET A 7 14.59 -21.90 10.61
N HIS A 8 15.92 -21.93 10.75
CA HIS A 8 16.63 -21.41 11.92
C HIS A 8 17.55 -20.25 11.54
N GLY A 9 17.21 -19.53 10.47
CA GLY A 9 18.03 -18.50 9.88
C GLY A 9 19.09 -19.02 8.90
N GLY A 10 19.90 -18.10 8.36
CA GLY A 10 21.00 -18.43 7.45
C GLY A 10 21.11 -17.48 6.26
N THR A 11 21.75 -17.94 5.19
CA THR A 11 21.94 -17.16 3.98
C THR A 11 21.49 -17.94 2.76
N VAL A 12 20.58 -17.36 1.96
CA VAL A 12 20.30 -17.82 0.60
C VAL A 12 21.35 -17.23 -0.32
N LYS A 13 22.15 -18.11 -0.93
CA LYS A 13 23.16 -17.71 -1.91
C LYS A 13 22.52 -17.25 -3.21
N ARG A 14 23.22 -16.39 -3.95
CA ARG A 14 22.77 -15.95 -5.26
C ARG A 14 22.56 -17.16 -6.19
N GLY A 15 21.37 -17.27 -6.78
CA GLY A 15 21.05 -18.38 -7.67
C GLY A 15 19.60 -18.37 -8.16
N MET A 16 19.20 -19.46 -8.83
CA MET A 16 17.84 -19.69 -9.31
C MET A 16 17.18 -20.83 -8.54
N TYR A 17 16.12 -20.51 -7.81
CA TYR A 17 15.40 -21.42 -6.95
C TYR A 17 13.99 -21.69 -7.48
N GLY A 18 13.49 -22.89 -7.22
CA GLY A 18 12.07 -23.20 -7.37
C GLY A 18 11.33 -22.58 -6.19
N HIS A 19 11.34 -23.29 -5.07
CA HIS A 19 10.73 -22.85 -3.83
C HIS A 19 11.78 -22.49 -2.77
N ILE A 20 11.58 -21.37 -2.06
CA ILE A 20 12.38 -20.99 -0.89
C ILE A 20 11.45 -20.84 0.32
N GLU A 21 11.71 -21.56 1.39
CA GLU A 21 11.00 -21.42 2.66
C GLU A 21 11.97 -20.91 3.73
N THR A 22 11.60 -19.81 4.39
CA THR A 22 12.47 -19.16 5.37
C THR A 22 11.77 -18.93 6.70
N GLY A 23 12.43 -19.34 7.77
CA GLY A 23 12.11 -19.08 9.18
C GLY A 23 13.36 -18.62 9.93
N GLY A 24 13.16 -17.96 11.08
CA GLY A 24 14.25 -17.26 11.77
C GLY A 24 14.78 -16.08 10.94
N ARG A 25 16.03 -15.65 11.18
CA ARG A 25 16.64 -14.51 10.49
C ARG A 25 17.45 -14.96 9.27
N VAL A 26 16.97 -14.66 8.06
CA VAL A 26 17.58 -15.07 6.79
C VAL A 26 18.02 -13.86 5.98
N PHE A 27 19.25 -13.91 5.45
CA PHE A 27 19.75 -12.97 4.46
C PHE A 27 19.69 -13.57 3.06
N VAL A 28 19.16 -12.86 2.08
CA VAL A 28 19.14 -13.29 0.68
C VAL A 28 20.12 -12.44 -0.11
N GLU A 29 21.10 -13.08 -0.73
CA GLU A 29 22.07 -12.39 -1.56
C GLU A 29 21.40 -11.72 -2.77
N PRO A 30 21.83 -10.50 -3.13
CA PRO A 30 21.30 -9.80 -4.29
C PRO A 30 21.44 -10.58 -5.60
N GLY A 31 20.44 -10.40 -6.48
CA GLY A 31 20.37 -11.12 -7.76
C GLY A 31 19.83 -12.55 -7.64
N THR A 32 19.23 -12.90 -6.50
CA THR A 32 18.52 -14.18 -6.33
C THR A 32 17.20 -14.18 -7.08
N HIS A 33 16.93 -15.28 -7.80
CA HIS A 33 15.69 -15.55 -8.52
C HIS A 33 14.95 -16.72 -7.88
N PHE A 34 13.63 -16.63 -7.74
CA PHE A 34 12.80 -17.70 -7.19
C PHE A 34 11.46 -17.85 -7.92
N GLN A 35 10.90 -19.06 -8.02
CA GLN A 35 9.51 -19.21 -8.48
C GLN A 35 8.54 -18.85 -7.36
N SER A 36 8.76 -19.37 -6.15
CA SER A 36 7.97 -19.03 -4.97
C SER A 36 8.84 -18.93 -3.72
N MET A 37 8.48 -18.01 -2.83
CA MET A 37 9.14 -17.83 -1.54
C MET A 37 8.10 -17.60 -0.44
N HIS A 38 8.27 -18.28 0.70
CA HIS A 38 7.45 -18.11 1.90
C HIS A 38 8.33 -17.71 3.08
N VAL A 39 7.99 -16.59 3.71
CA VAL A 39 8.74 -15.98 4.82
C VAL A 39 7.90 -16.02 6.09
N THR A 40 8.27 -16.84 7.06
CA THR A 40 7.63 -16.87 8.39
C THR A 40 8.47 -16.17 9.48
N GLY A 41 9.73 -15.90 9.18
CA GLY A 41 10.67 -15.20 10.07
C GLY A 41 11.01 -13.77 9.62
N ASP A 42 12.27 -13.38 9.83
CA ASP A 42 12.86 -12.11 9.39
C ASP A 42 13.70 -12.33 8.13
N LEU A 43 13.24 -11.84 6.98
CA LEU A 43 14.01 -11.85 5.73
C LEU A 43 14.66 -10.49 5.51
N ILE A 44 15.95 -10.45 5.19
CA ILE A 44 16.66 -9.26 4.76
C ILE A 44 17.21 -9.50 3.36
N CYS A 45 16.89 -8.61 2.42
CA CYS A 45 17.33 -8.75 1.04
C CYS A 45 17.50 -7.40 0.35
N ALA A 46 18.13 -7.43 -0.82
CA ALA A 46 18.15 -6.32 -1.77
C ALA A 46 18.19 -6.88 -3.20
N ASN A 47 17.51 -6.27 -4.15
CA ASN A 47 17.56 -6.64 -5.58
C ASN A 47 17.24 -8.12 -5.85
N ILE A 48 16.05 -8.56 -5.47
CA ILE A 48 15.58 -9.94 -5.71
C ILE A 48 14.39 -9.97 -6.68
N CYS A 49 14.28 -11.06 -7.42
CA CYS A 49 13.23 -11.25 -8.40
C CYS A 49 12.52 -12.60 -8.21
N GLY A 50 11.20 -12.65 -8.35
CA GLY A 50 10.52 -13.94 -8.32
C GLY A 50 9.10 -13.97 -8.86
N GLY A 51 8.47 -15.14 -8.77
CA GLY A 51 7.07 -15.34 -9.16
C GLY A 51 6.10 -14.93 -8.06
N THR A 52 6.16 -15.61 -6.92
CA THR A 52 5.25 -15.39 -5.79
C THR A 52 6.04 -15.24 -4.49
N LEU A 53 5.77 -14.17 -3.74
CA LEU A 53 6.34 -13.93 -2.42
C LEU A 53 5.20 -13.85 -1.39
N VAL A 54 5.21 -14.75 -0.42
CA VAL A 54 4.29 -14.76 0.73
C VAL A 54 5.08 -14.39 1.99
N ILE A 55 4.63 -13.38 2.71
CA ILE A 55 5.27 -12.90 3.94
C ILE A 55 4.27 -13.06 5.09
N ASP A 56 4.55 -13.97 6.00
CA ASP A 56 3.86 -14.20 7.27
C ASP A 56 4.78 -13.87 8.45
N GLY A 57 5.53 -12.77 8.32
CA GLY A 57 6.57 -12.38 9.26
C GLY A 57 7.08 -10.97 8.98
N SER A 58 8.39 -10.84 8.80
CA SER A 58 9.07 -9.56 8.64
C SER A 58 9.97 -9.61 7.42
N PHE A 59 9.79 -8.65 6.53
CA PHE A 59 10.53 -8.51 5.28
C PHE A 59 11.19 -7.14 5.26
N GLN A 60 12.52 -7.15 5.22
CA GLN A 60 13.33 -5.94 5.19
C GLN A 60 13.97 -5.82 3.81
N LEU A 61 13.72 -4.68 3.17
CA LEU A 61 14.33 -4.27 1.91
C LEU A 61 15.07 -2.95 2.18
N PRO A 62 16.22 -2.98 2.87
CA PRO A 62 16.93 -1.76 3.28
C PRO A 62 17.23 -0.86 2.09
N THR A 63 17.59 -1.47 0.95
CA THR A 63 17.83 -0.77 -0.32
C THR A 63 17.42 -1.67 -1.50
N GLY A 64 17.52 -1.11 -2.71
CA GLY A 64 17.32 -1.86 -3.94
C GLY A 64 15.86 -2.10 -4.27
N GLU A 65 15.59 -3.18 -5.01
CA GLU A 65 14.28 -3.42 -5.61
C GLU A 65 13.81 -4.86 -5.43
N LEU A 66 12.55 -5.04 -5.03
CA LEU A 66 11.84 -6.31 -5.10
C LEU A 66 11.02 -6.34 -6.41
N LYS A 67 11.24 -7.34 -7.26
CA LYS A 67 10.39 -7.63 -8.43
C LYS A 67 9.67 -8.95 -8.23
N THR A 68 8.35 -8.96 -8.17
CA THR A 68 7.59 -10.21 -8.08
C THR A 68 6.36 -10.22 -8.97
N GLY A 69 5.82 -11.40 -9.29
CA GLY A 69 4.50 -11.51 -9.91
C GLY A 69 3.39 -11.23 -8.90
N SER A 70 3.53 -11.79 -7.70
CA SER A 70 2.58 -11.61 -6.60
C SER A 70 3.31 -11.38 -5.28
N LEU A 71 2.79 -10.45 -4.47
CA LEU A 71 3.22 -10.18 -3.11
C LEU A 71 2.00 -10.28 -2.19
N SER A 72 2.03 -11.19 -1.22
CA SER A 72 0.92 -11.35 -0.29
C SER A 72 1.32 -11.76 1.11
N GLY A 73 0.36 -11.79 2.03
CA GLY A 73 0.53 -12.33 3.38
C GLY A 73 0.21 -11.31 4.47
N GLN A 74 0.72 -11.57 5.67
CA GLN A 74 0.53 -10.72 6.83
C GLN A 74 1.83 -10.47 7.61
N GLY A 75 2.08 -9.22 8.00
CA GLY A 75 3.26 -8.92 8.82
C GLY A 75 3.79 -7.52 8.61
N ARG A 76 5.10 -7.40 8.42
CA ARG A 76 5.80 -6.11 8.29
C ARG A 76 6.72 -6.10 7.07
N ILE A 77 6.65 -5.03 6.28
CA ILE A 77 7.56 -4.72 5.19
C ILE A 77 8.25 -3.40 5.54
N LEU A 78 9.57 -3.40 5.66
CA LEU A 78 10.36 -2.27 6.15
C LEU A 78 11.55 -1.95 5.23
N GLY A 79 11.94 -0.68 5.11
CA GLY A 79 13.22 -0.28 4.51
C GLY A 79 13.10 0.93 3.56
N GLU A 80 14.10 1.13 2.69
CA GLU A 80 14.11 2.25 1.74
C GLU A 80 13.96 1.78 0.28
N GLY A 81 13.98 0.47 0.06
CA GLY A 81 13.87 -0.11 -1.28
C GLY A 81 12.47 0.02 -1.90
N SER A 82 12.40 -0.19 -3.21
CA SER A 82 11.18 -0.11 -4.01
C SER A 82 10.57 -1.48 -4.28
N ILE A 83 9.24 -1.53 -4.36
CA ILE A 83 8.48 -2.76 -4.60
C ILE A 83 7.80 -2.66 -5.95
N ARG A 84 8.10 -3.62 -6.83
CA ARG A 84 7.39 -3.81 -8.09
C ARG A 84 6.74 -5.18 -8.12
N THR A 85 5.42 -5.19 -8.20
CA THR A 85 4.64 -6.45 -8.28
C THR A 85 3.53 -6.36 -9.31
N ALA A 86 3.04 -7.50 -9.82
CA ALA A 86 1.81 -7.46 -10.60
C ALA A 86 0.57 -7.33 -9.72
N ARG A 87 0.58 -7.99 -8.55
CA ARG A 87 -0.50 -7.95 -7.53
C ARG A 87 0.08 -7.81 -6.12
N LEU A 88 -0.59 -7.04 -5.28
CA LEU A 88 -0.27 -6.88 -3.87
C LEU A 88 -1.53 -7.13 -3.05
N ASP A 89 -1.51 -8.09 -2.14
CA ASP A 89 -2.57 -8.36 -1.16
C ASP A 89 -1.97 -8.61 0.21
N PHE A 90 -1.84 -7.53 1.00
CA PHE A 90 -1.04 -7.57 2.22
C PHE A 90 -1.76 -6.97 3.42
N LYS A 91 -1.57 -7.59 4.58
CA LYS A 91 -2.10 -7.13 5.86
C LYS A 91 -0.99 -6.79 6.84
N GLY A 92 -1.04 -5.64 7.49
CA GLY A 92 -0.13 -5.27 8.57
C GLY A 92 0.53 -3.92 8.35
N LEU A 93 1.87 -3.88 8.35
CA LEU A 93 2.64 -2.64 8.26
C LEU A 93 3.50 -2.63 7.00
N ILE A 94 3.40 -1.58 6.21
CA ILE A 94 4.35 -1.27 5.12
C ILE A 94 4.97 0.08 5.43
N ARG A 95 6.25 0.09 5.80
CA ARG A 95 7.02 1.32 5.99
C ARG A 95 8.21 1.33 5.05
N THR A 96 8.03 1.96 3.90
CA THR A 96 9.04 1.98 2.84
C THR A 96 9.20 3.37 2.26
N GLU A 97 10.43 3.86 2.14
CA GLU A 97 10.71 5.17 1.50
C GLU A 97 10.76 5.11 -0.03
N GLY A 98 10.93 3.90 -0.56
CA GLY A 98 10.87 3.61 -2.00
C GLY A 98 9.46 3.63 -2.57
N ASP A 99 9.39 3.46 -3.89
CA ASP A 99 8.13 3.46 -4.62
C ASP A 99 7.46 2.09 -4.53
N ILE A 100 6.12 2.08 -4.51
CA ILE A 100 5.31 0.87 -4.65
C ILE A 100 4.58 0.94 -5.99
N VAL A 101 4.97 0.09 -6.93
CA VAL A 101 4.37 0.02 -8.26
C VAL A 101 3.74 -1.34 -8.47
N VAL A 102 2.41 -1.38 -8.57
CA VAL A 102 1.62 -2.60 -8.72
C VAL A 102 0.92 -2.58 -10.08
N LYS A 103 1.20 -3.54 -10.96
CA LYS A 103 0.65 -3.48 -12.33
C LYS A 103 -0.89 -3.54 -12.37
N GLN A 104 -1.49 -4.28 -11.45
CA GLN A 104 -2.94 -4.52 -11.41
C GLN A 104 -3.54 -3.95 -10.13
N THR A 105 -3.68 -4.78 -9.11
CA THR A 105 -4.44 -4.44 -7.90
C THR A 105 -3.54 -4.41 -6.68
N LEU A 106 -3.62 -3.31 -5.94
CA LEU A 106 -3.06 -3.14 -4.60
C LEU A 106 -4.23 -3.21 -3.60
N LYS A 107 -4.32 -4.32 -2.89
CA LYS A 107 -5.18 -4.50 -1.71
C LYS A 107 -4.31 -4.44 -0.47
N PHE A 108 -4.63 -3.54 0.43
CA PHE A 108 -3.86 -3.38 1.64
C PHE A 108 -4.77 -3.17 2.85
N THR A 109 -4.50 -3.92 3.92
CA THR A 109 -5.19 -3.74 5.20
C THR A 109 -4.19 -3.43 6.30
N GLY A 110 -4.18 -2.21 6.82
CA GLY A 110 -3.30 -1.84 7.93
C GLY A 110 -2.71 -0.44 7.85
N LEU A 111 -1.43 -0.30 8.21
CA LEU A 111 -0.70 0.97 8.22
C LEU A 111 0.37 1.02 7.12
N MET A 112 0.26 1.98 6.21
CA MET A 112 1.23 2.22 5.14
C MET A 112 1.83 3.62 5.26
N GLU A 113 3.14 3.74 5.38
CA GLU A 113 3.82 5.02 5.63
C GLU A 113 5.16 5.12 4.89
N GLY A 114 5.51 6.34 4.48
CA GLY A 114 6.85 6.70 3.98
C GLY A 114 7.00 6.68 2.46
N GLN A 115 6.01 6.16 1.73
CA GLN A 115 6.14 5.99 0.29
C GLN A 115 6.17 7.34 -0.41
N ARG A 116 7.15 7.51 -1.31
CA ARG A 116 7.14 8.64 -2.25
C ARG A 116 5.99 8.44 -3.24
N TRP A 117 5.99 7.34 -3.99
CA TRP A 117 4.98 7.07 -5.00
C TRP A 117 4.30 5.72 -4.76
N VAL A 118 2.96 5.71 -4.88
CA VAL A 118 2.16 4.49 -4.89
C VAL A 118 1.35 4.47 -6.17
N ALA A 119 1.66 3.55 -7.08
CA ALA A 119 1.02 3.46 -8.39
C ALA A 119 0.39 2.08 -8.59
N ALA A 120 -0.88 2.04 -8.97
CA ALA A 120 -1.53 0.80 -9.38
C ALA A 120 -2.68 1.03 -10.37
N ARG A 121 -3.23 -0.01 -11.01
CA ARG A 121 -4.48 0.17 -11.75
C ARG A 121 -5.64 0.41 -10.77
N GLN A 122 -5.69 -0.37 -9.70
CA GLN A 122 -6.69 -0.27 -8.64
C GLN A 122 -6.01 -0.31 -7.28
N ILE A 123 -6.34 0.66 -6.43
CA ILE A 123 -5.87 0.76 -5.04
C ILE A 123 -7.09 0.64 -4.13
N ASP A 124 -7.11 -0.35 -3.25
CA ASP A 124 -8.09 -0.53 -2.17
C ASP A 124 -7.34 -0.66 -0.85
N ILE A 125 -7.41 0.39 -0.04
CA ILE A 125 -6.75 0.49 1.26
C ILE A 125 -7.82 0.52 2.34
N LEU A 126 -7.76 -0.47 3.24
CA LEU A 126 -8.50 -0.52 4.49
C LEU A 126 -7.54 -0.27 5.67
N GLY A 127 -7.45 0.97 6.11
CA GLY A 127 -6.55 1.38 7.18
C GLY A 127 -6.08 2.82 7.03
N VAL A 128 -4.81 3.07 7.33
CA VAL A 128 -4.23 4.41 7.27
C VAL A 128 -3.04 4.41 6.34
N VAL A 129 -3.01 5.41 5.46
CA VAL A 129 -1.92 5.64 4.53
C VAL A 129 -1.31 7.03 4.68
N GLN A 130 0.02 7.10 4.67
CA GLN A 130 0.81 8.32 4.59
C GLN A 130 1.84 8.18 3.46
N ALA A 131 1.47 8.66 2.27
CA ALA A 131 2.30 8.61 1.07
C ALA A 131 2.29 9.99 0.38
N GLN A 132 3.33 10.35 -0.38
CA GLN A 132 3.38 11.66 -1.03
C GLN A 132 2.46 11.75 -2.25
N THR A 133 2.42 10.70 -3.08
CA THR A 133 1.64 10.68 -4.32
C THR A 133 1.01 9.32 -4.60
N MET A 134 -0.26 9.33 -5.01
CA MET A 134 -0.98 8.15 -5.49
C MET A 134 -1.45 8.31 -6.93
N LEU A 135 -1.17 7.30 -7.75
CA LEU A 135 -1.55 7.25 -9.16
C LEU A 135 -2.34 5.96 -9.43
N ALA A 136 -3.62 6.06 -9.79
CA ALA A 136 -4.39 4.88 -10.16
C ALA A 136 -5.58 5.15 -11.07
N SER A 137 -6.19 4.11 -11.65
CA SER A 137 -7.52 4.31 -12.26
C SER A 137 -8.57 4.49 -11.17
N ASN A 138 -8.54 3.65 -10.14
CA ASN A 138 -9.51 3.68 -9.05
C ASN A 138 -8.76 3.70 -7.72
N VAL A 139 -9.11 4.64 -6.85
CA VAL A 139 -8.57 4.77 -5.50
C VAL A 139 -9.70 4.64 -4.50
N THR A 140 -9.60 3.68 -3.59
CA THR A 140 -10.46 3.55 -2.43
C THR A 140 -9.60 3.58 -1.17
N ILE A 141 -9.85 4.55 -0.30
CA ILE A 141 -9.21 4.65 1.01
C ILE A 141 -10.31 4.70 2.05
N ARG A 142 -10.33 3.68 2.92
CA ARG A 142 -11.26 3.60 4.04
C ARG A 142 -10.47 3.36 5.32
N ASN A 143 -10.83 4.07 6.36
CA ASN A 143 -10.29 3.79 7.68
C ASN A 143 -10.85 2.49 8.23
N MET A 144 -10.13 1.88 9.17
CA MET A 144 -10.71 0.82 9.98
C MET A 144 -11.54 1.47 11.09
N HIS A 145 -12.78 1.01 11.27
CA HIS A 145 -13.65 1.43 12.37
C HIS A 145 -13.58 0.38 13.50
N PRO A 146 -12.72 0.57 14.51
CA PRO A 146 -12.71 -0.32 15.66
C PRO A 146 -14.05 -0.17 16.40
N LYS A 147 -14.69 -1.30 16.73
CA LYS A 147 -15.95 -1.32 17.51
C LYS A 147 -15.76 -0.87 18.98
N VAL A 148 -14.51 -0.69 19.42
CA VAL A 148 -14.11 -0.38 20.79
C VAL A 148 -13.08 0.75 20.73
N VAL A 149 -13.02 1.58 21.78
CA VAL A 149 -12.01 2.65 21.90
C VAL A 149 -10.61 2.05 21.69
N PRO A 150 -9.85 2.52 20.69
CA PRO A 150 -8.56 1.93 20.37
C PRO A 150 -7.55 2.18 21.50
N LEU A 151 -6.93 1.10 21.98
CA LEU A 151 -5.77 1.13 22.89
C LEU A 151 -4.61 1.91 22.26
N GLU A 152 -3.66 2.38 23.06
CA GLU A 152 -2.56 3.23 22.60
C GLU A 152 -1.82 2.71 21.36
N HIS A 153 -1.56 1.40 21.32
CA HIS A 153 -0.85 0.74 20.23
C HIS A 153 -1.68 0.58 18.93
N VAL A 154 -2.98 0.86 18.97
CA VAL A 154 -3.90 0.86 17.81
C VAL A 154 -4.55 2.22 17.55
N LYS A 155 -4.15 3.28 18.27
CA LYS A 155 -4.62 4.66 18.04
C LYS A 155 -4.39 5.13 16.59
N TRP A 156 -3.46 4.52 15.87
CA TRP A 156 -3.24 4.83 14.47
C TRP A 156 -4.46 4.49 13.59
N MET A 157 -5.29 3.50 13.95
CA MET A 157 -6.42 3.04 13.13
C MET A 157 -7.48 4.13 12.89
N VAL A 158 -7.59 5.09 13.82
CA VAL A 158 -8.56 6.19 13.76
C VAL A 158 -7.97 7.49 13.20
N ARG A 159 -6.67 7.50 12.86
CA ARG A 159 -6.02 8.68 12.27
C ARG A 159 -6.48 8.87 10.83
N ALA A 160 -6.58 10.12 10.40
CA ALA A 160 -6.82 10.41 8.99
C ALA A 160 -5.64 9.92 8.14
N SER A 161 -5.95 9.38 6.96
CA SER A 161 -4.93 9.18 5.93
C SER A 161 -4.42 10.52 5.42
N ARG A 162 -3.18 10.58 4.95
CA ARG A 162 -2.57 11.78 4.37
C ARG A 162 -1.88 11.44 3.07
N VAL A 163 -2.47 11.89 1.97
CA VAL A 163 -1.93 11.72 0.62
C VAL A 163 -2.00 13.07 -0.08
N PRO A 164 -0.92 13.87 -0.07
CA PRO A 164 -0.94 15.22 -0.62
C PRO A 164 -1.41 15.30 -2.07
N MET A 165 -1.07 14.31 -2.91
CA MET A 165 -1.47 14.28 -4.31
C MET A 165 -2.11 12.95 -4.68
N ILE A 166 -3.34 12.99 -5.18
CA ILE A 166 -4.04 11.83 -5.74
C ILE A 166 -4.44 12.16 -7.17
N ILE A 167 -3.99 11.32 -8.11
CA ILE A 167 -4.40 11.41 -9.52
C ILE A 167 -5.06 10.09 -9.90
N CYS A 168 -6.34 10.15 -10.23
CA CYS A 168 -7.07 8.97 -10.66
C CYS A 168 -8.22 9.26 -11.62
N ARG A 169 -8.95 8.21 -12.02
CA ARG A 169 -10.24 8.35 -12.69
C ARG A 169 -11.36 8.44 -11.66
N GLU A 170 -11.38 7.52 -10.71
CA GLU A 170 -12.40 7.46 -9.66
C GLU A 170 -11.74 7.46 -8.28
N ALA A 171 -12.18 8.35 -7.39
CA ALA A 171 -11.74 8.44 -6.02
C ALA A 171 -12.92 8.20 -5.06
N ASN A 172 -12.76 7.25 -4.15
CA ASN A 172 -13.62 7.09 -2.99
C ASN A 172 -12.74 7.17 -1.74
N ILE A 173 -12.72 8.35 -1.10
CA ILE A 173 -11.82 8.62 0.02
C ILE A 173 -12.61 8.98 1.27
N HIS A 174 -12.34 8.21 2.32
CA HIS A 174 -12.90 8.41 3.64
C HIS A 174 -11.78 8.87 4.57
N ARG A 175 -12.08 9.89 5.38
CA ARG A 175 -11.17 10.43 6.41
C ARG A 175 -9.74 10.64 5.90
N CYS A 176 -9.59 11.27 4.73
CA CYS A 176 -8.30 11.50 4.09
C CYS A 176 -8.02 12.99 3.89
N GLY A 177 -6.82 13.43 4.27
CA GLY A 177 -6.28 14.75 3.94
C GLY A 177 -5.52 14.72 2.62
N CYS A 178 -5.91 15.58 1.69
CA CYS A 178 -5.31 15.70 0.36
C CYS A 178 -5.11 17.18 -0.01
N HIS A 179 -3.98 17.52 -0.62
CA HIS A 179 -3.76 18.87 -1.13
C HIS A 179 -4.34 19.03 -2.54
N LEU A 180 -4.02 18.11 -3.45
CA LEU A 180 -4.50 18.10 -4.83
C LEU A 180 -5.13 16.75 -5.18
N LEU A 181 -6.42 16.75 -5.49
CA LEU A 181 -7.14 15.61 -6.04
C LEU A 181 -7.51 15.91 -7.49
N GLN A 182 -6.94 15.16 -8.42
CA GLN A 182 -7.33 15.17 -9.83
C GLN A 182 -8.07 13.88 -10.15
N ALA A 183 -9.36 13.99 -10.45
CA ALA A 183 -10.23 12.84 -10.71
C ALA A 183 -11.24 13.12 -11.83
N TYR A 184 -11.79 12.06 -12.42
CA TYR A 184 -13.01 12.19 -13.22
C TYR A 184 -14.21 12.33 -12.28
N GLU A 185 -14.29 11.42 -11.31
CA GLU A 185 -15.31 11.35 -10.27
C GLU A 185 -14.68 11.18 -8.89
N ALA A 186 -15.22 11.90 -7.91
CA ALA A 186 -14.75 11.83 -6.53
C ALA A 186 -15.90 11.79 -5.53
N GLU A 187 -15.73 10.95 -4.51
CA GLU A 187 -16.57 10.86 -3.33
C GLU A 187 -15.73 11.07 -2.07
N LEU A 188 -16.10 12.07 -1.28
CA LEU A 188 -15.44 12.45 -0.04
C LEU A 188 -16.36 12.15 1.15
N ARG A 189 -15.89 11.33 2.08
CA ARG A 189 -16.64 10.96 3.29
C ARG A 189 -15.81 11.06 4.57
N GLU A 190 -16.49 11.03 5.70
CA GLU A 190 -15.94 10.84 7.05
C GLU A 190 -14.84 11.85 7.43
N GLY A 191 -15.06 13.13 7.15
CA GLY A 191 -14.10 14.18 7.50
C GLY A 191 -12.93 14.29 6.52
N SER A 192 -13.15 13.92 5.26
CA SER A 192 -12.12 14.09 4.22
C SER A 192 -11.94 15.56 3.88
N LEU A 193 -10.68 15.99 3.79
CA LEU A 193 -10.33 17.37 3.51
C LEU A 193 -9.43 17.43 2.27
N VAL A 194 -9.96 18.02 1.20
CA VAL A 194 -9.23 18.26 -0.05
C VAL A 194 -9.03 19.77 -0.20
N ARG A 195 -7.80 20.26 -0.38
CA ARG A 195 -7.59 21.69 -0.63
C ARG A 195 -8.00 22.07 -2.05
N GLU A 196 -7.55 21.33 -3.05
CA GLU A 196 -7.80 21.58 -4.46
C GLU A 196 -8.34 20.31 -5.11
N ALA A 197 -9.60 20.36 -5.56
CA ALA A 197 -10.27 19.26 -6.26
C ALA A 197 -10.51 19.67 -7.72
N VAL A 198 -9.85 18.97 -8.64
CA VAL A 198 -10.06 19.08 -10.08
C VAL A 198 -10.87 17.86 -10.51
N CYS A 199 -12.18 18.04 -10.68
CA CYS A 199 -13.12 16.96 -11.02
C CYS A 199 -13.85 17.27 -12.32
N LEU A 200 -13.88 16.32 -13.26
CA LEU A 200 -14.46 16.54 -14.58
C LEU A 200 -15.98 16.31 -14.64
N THR A 201 -16.52 15.35 -13.87
CA THR A 201 -17.95 15.03 -13.94
C THR A 201 -18.68 15.22 -12.63
N THR A 202 -18.26 14.55 -11.55
CA THR A 202 -18.97 14.60 -10.27
C THR A 202 -18.03 14.73 -9.08
N LEU A 203 -18.49 15.50 -8.09
CA LEU A 203 -17.90 15.59 -6.77
C LEU A 203 -19.01 15.44 -5.74
N THR A 204 -18.93 14.38 -4.95
CA THR A 204 -19.91 14.05 -3.92
C THR A 204 -19.26 14.19 -2.54
N MET A 205 -19.95 14.85 -1.61
CA MET A 205 -19.42 15.08 -0.26
C MET A 205 -20.51 14.87 0.80
N ASP A 206 -20.14 14.25 1.92
CA ASP A 206 -20.96 14.30 3.14
C ASP A 206 -20.80 15.64 3.88
N GLN A 207 -21.58 15.84 4.95
CA GLN A 207 -21.55 17.09 5.73
C GLN A 207 -20.24 17.31 6.51
N SER A 208 -19.46 16.25 6.73
CA SER A 208 -18.22 16.30 7.48
C SER A 208 -17.00 16.60 6.61
N SER A 209 -17.14 16.44 5.30
CA SER A 209 -16.05 16.53 4.32
C SER A 209 -16.09 17.83 3.53
N ALA A 210 -14.93 18.29 3.06
CA ALA A 210 -14.83 19.55 2.35
C ALA A 210 -13.77 19.54 1.23
N ALA A 211 -14.07 20.26 0.15
CA ALA A 211 -13.12 20.67 -0.87
C ALA A 211 -13.06 22.21 -0.93
N VAL A 212 -11.88 22.81 -0.74
CA VAL A 212 -11.75 24.28 -0.62
C VAL A 212 -11.85 24.97 -1.98
N LEU A 213 -11.06 24.51 -2.95
CA LEU A 213 -11.08 24.98 -4.34
C LEU A 213 -11.56 23.86 -5.24
N ILE A 214 -12.55 24.14 -6.09
CA ILE A 214 -13.15 23.16 -6.99
C ILE A 214 -13.04 23.67 -8.43
N GLN A 215 -12.40 22.90 -9.29
CA GLN A 215 -12.20 23.18 -10.71
C GLN A 215 -12.76 22.05 -11.58
N GLY A 216 -13.02 22.32 -12.86
CA GLY A 216 -13.52 21.32 -13.83
C GLY A 216 -15.05 21.26 -14.01
N GLY A 217 -15.80 22.11 -13.31
CA GLY A 217 -17.26 22.20 -13.44
C GLY A 217 -18.06 20.95 -13.01
N PRO A 218 -17.68 20.20 -11.95
CA PRO A 218 -18.36 18.96 -11.59
C PRO A 218 -19.78 19.23 -11.08
N LYS A 219 -20.69 18.29 -11.35
CA LYS A 219 -21.98 18.23 -10.65
C LYS A 219 -21.73 17.93 -9.18
N ARG A 220 -22.14 18.85 -8.32
CA ARG A 220 -21.99 18.74 -6.87
C ARG A 220 -23.18 18.01 -6.28
N LYS A 221 -22.93 17.00 -5.45
CA LYS A 221 -23.95 16.29 -4.71
C LYS A 221 -23.58 16.28 -3.24
N HIS A 222 -24.51 16.75 -2.40
CA HIS A 222 -24.42 16.53 -0.95
C HIS A 222 -25.24 15.30 -0.61
N VAL A 223 -24.61 14.36 0.09
CA VAL A 223 -25.30 13.16 0.58
C VAL A 223 -25.54 13.38 2.07
N ALA A 224 -26.80 13.22 2.50
CA ALA A 224 -27.12 13.19 3.92
C ALA A 224 -26.39 12.00 4.56
N GLY A 225 -25.58 12.27 5.59
CA GLY A 225 -24.81 11.21 6.26
C GLY A 225 -25.73 10.20 6.94
N HIS A 226 -25.36 8.93 6.86
CA HIS A 226 -25.84 7.85 7.73
C HIS A 226 -24.82 7.59 8.83
#